data_AF-A0A6J7G931-F1
#
_entry.id   AF-A0A6J7G931-F1
#
_cell.length_a   1.000
_cell.length_b   1.000
_cell.length_c   1.000
_cell.angle_alpha   90.00
_cell.angle_beta   90.00
_cell.angle_gamma   90.00
#
_symmetry.space_group_name_H-M   'P 1'
#
loop_
_entity.id
_entity.type
_entity.pdbx_description
1 polymer ?
#
loop_
_entity_poly.entity_id
_entity_poly.type
_entity_poly.pdbx_seq_one_letter_code
_entity_poly.pdbx_strand_id
1 'polypeptide(L)'
;MSEPRRFWRDFWQLDIPLVVVVAGCAAATIVELGRAEEGVWRAWVYTFEWPLIGLFAIWIWYRYRIRGGIRRARKPKVTDDLGASTPQDPALSRWQEYQRALRENAAPEE
;
A
#
# COMPACT_ATOMS: atom_id res chain seq x y z
N MET A 1 -5.45 9.18 -24.57
CA MET A 1 -4.01 8.86 -24.80
C MET A 1 -3.16 9.83 -23.99
N SER A 2 -2.89 9.50 -22.74
CA SER A 2 -2.06 10.24 -21.77
C SER A 2 -1.85 9.24 -20.64
N GLU A 3 -0.65 8.78 -20.27
CA GLU A 3 0.39 9.55 -19.58
C GLU A 3 1.77 8.82 -19.66
N PRO A 4 2.69 9.18 -20.56
CA PRO A 4 4.09 8.72 -20.47
C PRO A 4 4.84 9.36 -19.27
N ARG A 5 4.36 10.51 -18.78
CA ARG A 5 5.03 11.31 -17.74
C ARG A 5 4.95 10.71 -16.33
N ARG A 6 3.91 9.93 -16.05
CA ARG A 6 3.69 9.34 -14.73
C ARG A 6 4.58 8.12 -14.49
N PHE A 7 4.74 7.26 -15.51
CA PHE A 7 5.72 6.18 -15.52
C PHE A 7 7.14 6.68 -15.30
N TRP A 8 7.52 7.78 -15.94
CA TRP A 8 8.86 8.37 -15.78
C TRP A 8 9.09 8.96 -14.38
N ARG A 9 8.07 9.57 -13.77
CA ARG A 9 8.16 10.04 -12.38
C ARG A 9 8.23 8.90 -11.37
N ASP A 10 7.47 7.84 -11.58
CA ASP A 10 7.49 6.65 -10.72
C ASP A 10 8.84 5.93 -10.85
N PHE A 11 9.38 5.85 -12.07
CA PHE A 11 10.73 5.31 -12.32
C PHE A 11 11.78 6.17 -11.61
N TRP A 12 11.81 7.48 -11.83
CA TRP A 12 12.78 8.37 -11.18
C TRP A 12 12.64 8.45 -9.65
N GLN A 13 11.42 8.41 -9.10
CA GLN A 13 11.22 8.47 -7.64
C GLN A 13 11.52 7.15 -6.92
N LEU A 14 11.33 5.98 -7.55
CA LEU A 14 11.61 4.70 -6.90
C LEU A 14 12.98 4.13 -7.24
N ASP A 15 13.48 4.32 -8.46
CA ASP A 15 14.73 3.72 -8.91
C ASP A 15 15.96 4.47 -8.36
N ILE A 16 15.89 5.80 -8.22
CA ILE A 16 16.99 6.57 -7.63
C ILE A 16 17.30 6.14 -6.19
N PRO A 17 16.35 6.13 -5.23
CA PRO A 17 16.64 5.70 -3.88
C PRO A 17 17.06 4.24 -3.82
N LEU A 18 16.53 3.37 -4.68
CA LEU A 18 16.99 1.98 -4.79
C LEU A 18 18.47 1.92 -5.18
N VAL A 19 18.86 2.62 -6.25
CA VAL A 19 20.24 2.65 -6.73
C VAL A 19 21.18 3.24 -5.68
N VAL A 20 20.76 4.31 -4.98
CA VAL A 20 21.55 4.91 -3.90
C VAL A 20 21.75 3.92 -2.74
N VAL A 21 20.69 3.22 -2.31
CA VAL A 21 20.78 2.24 -1.21
C VAL A 21 21.65 1.04 -1.61
N VAL A 22 21.46 0.52 -2.82
CA VAL A 22 22.24 -0.62 -3.33
C VAL A 22 23.71 -0.25 -3.50
N ALA A 23 23.99 0.92 -4.09
CA ALA A 23 25.36 1.42 -4.23
C ALA A 23 26.01 1.69 -2.87
N GLY A 24 25.27 2.27 -1.92
CA GLY A 24 25.73 2.49 -0.55
C GLY A 24 26.04 1.18 0.17
N CYS A 25 25.17 0.17 0.05
CA CYS A 25 25.43 -1.17 0.59
C CYS A 25 26.65 -1.83 -0.04
N ALA A 26 26.80 -1.74 -1.37
CA ALA A 26 27.95 -2.31 -2.06
C ALA A 26 29.25 -1.63 -1.63
N ALA A 27 29.27 -0.29 -1.52
CA ALA A 27 30.42 0.46 -1.06
C ALA A 27 30.78 0.11 0.39
N ALA A 28 29.79 0.05 1.29
CA ALA A 28 29.99 -0.36 2.67
C ALA A 28 30.54 -1.80 2.76
N THR A 29 30.02 -2.71 1.94
CA THR A 29 30.51 -4.09 1.85
C THR A 29 31.98 -4.13 1.47
N ILE A 30 32.41 -3.37 0.45
CA ILE A 30 33.80 -3.35 -0.02
C ILE A 30 34.74 -2.79 1.06
N VAL A 31 34.34 -1.71 1.75
CA VAL A 31 35.13 -1.11 2.82
C VAL A 31 35.28 -2.07 4.00
N GLU A 32 34.18 -2.69 4.44
CA GLU A 32 34.21 -3.64 5.55
C GLU A 32 34.91 -4.95 5.18
N LEU A 33 34.90 -5.37 3.90
CA LEU A 33 35.67 -6.53 3.44
C LEU A 33 37.18 -6.30 3.64
N GLY A 34 37.68 -5.12 3.25
CA GLY A 34 39.07 -4.74 3.49
C GLY A 34 39.42 -4.71 4.98
N ARG A 35 38.51 -4.20 5.82
CA ARG A 35 38.71 -4.17 7.29
C ARG A 35 38.56 -5.54 7.96
N ALA A 36 37.80 -6.44 7.35
CA ALA A 36 37.64 -7.81 7.83
C ALA A 36 38.93 -8.63 7.63
N GLU A 37 39.66 -8.37 6.54
CA GLU A 37 40.99 -8.94 6.29
C GLU A 37 42.03 -8.44 7.31
N GLU A 38 41.84 -7.27 7.91
CA GLU A 38 42.67 -6.72 9.00
C GLU A 38 42.39 -7.36 10.38
N GLY A 39 41.50 -8.36 10.46
CA GLY A 39 41.27 -9.16 11.68
C GLY A 39 40.17 -8.62 12.62
N VAL A 40 39.40 -7.63 12.19
CA VAL A 40 38.27 -7.10 12.96
C VAL A 40 37.05 -8.01 12.78
N TRP A 41 36.81 -8.92 13.74
CA TRP A 41 35.66 -9.84 13.76
C TRP A 41 34.31 -9.15 13.51
N ARG A 42 34.12 -7.93 14.02
CA ARG A 42 32.85 -7.18 13.84
C ARG A 42 32.60 -6.76 12.39
N ALA A 43 33.66 -6.58 11.60
CA ALA A 43 33.55 -6.17 10.20
C ALA A 43 32.86 -7.25 9.35
N TRP A 44 33.09 -8.53 9.67
CA TRP A 44 32.43 -9.67 8.99
C TRP A 44 30.90 -9.63 9.04
N VAL A 45 30.32 -9.21 10.17
CA VAL A 45 28.86 -9.11 10.32
C VAL A 45 28.32 -8.07 9.35
N TYR A 46 28.97 -6.91 9.31
CA TYR A 46 28.59 -5.81 8.43
C TYR A 46 28.73 -6.18 6.95
N THR A 47 29.79 -6.91 6.58
CA THR A 47 29.98 -7.43 5.21
C THR A 47 28.79 -8.26 4.72
N PHE A 48 28.06 -8.93 5.61
CA PHE A 48 26.84 -9.67 5.27
C PHE A 48 25.56 -8.87 5.49
N GLU A 49 25.50 -8.03 6.52
CA GLU A 49 24.32 -7.23 6.86
C GLU A 49 23.98 -6.22 5.74
N TRP A 50 24.98 -5.50 5.23
CA TRP A 50 24.80 -4.52 4.16
C TRP A 50 24.22 -5.12 2.87
N PRO A 51 24.77 -6.18 2.27
CA PRO A 51 24.19 -6.77 1.06
C PRO A 51 22.80 -7.37 1.31
N LEU A 52 22.51 -7.85 2.52
CA LEU A 52 21.20 -8.38 2.89
C LEU A 52 20.13 -7.26 2.92
N ILE A 53 20.49 -6.07 3.43
CA ILE A 53 19.64 -4.87 3.37
C ILE A 53 19.43 -4.43 1.91
N GLY A 54 20.48 -4.42 1.09
CA GLY A 54 20.39 -4.10 -0.34
C GLY A 54 19.45 -5.05 -1.09
N LEU A 55 19.57 -6.35 -0.86
CA LEU A 55 18.68 -7.39 -1.40
C LEU A 55 17.23 -7.19 -0.93
N PHE A 56 17.04 -6.85 0.34
CA PHE A 56 15.72 -6.57 0.89
C PHE A 56 15.06 -5.36 0.22
N ALA A 57 15.82 -4.29 -0.04
CA ALA A 57 15.35 -3.12 -0.78
C ALA A 57 14.94 -3.48 -2.23
N ILE A 58 15.75 -4.29 -2.94
CA ILE A 58 15.41 -4.80 -4.27
C ILE A 58 14.14 -5.65 -4.23
N TRP A 59 13.98 -6.49 -3.21
CA TRP A 59 12.79 -7.32 -3.05
C TRP A 59 11.53 -6.47 -2.83
N ILE A 60 11.59 -5.44 -2.00
CA ILE A 60 10.48 -4.49 -1.81
C ILE A 60 10.16 -3.81 -3.13
N TRP A 61 11.17 -3.32 -3.86
CA TRP A 61 10.98 -2.67 -5.16
C TRP A 61 10.33 -3.60 -6.19
N TYR A 62 10.83 -4.83 -6.32
CA TYR A 62 10.27 -5.86 -7.21
C TYR A 62 8.82 -6.17 -6.85
N ARG A 63 8.54 -6.32 -5.56
CA ARG A 63 7.18 -6.54 -5.06
C ARG A 63 6.26 -5.36 -5.32
N TYR A 64 6.76 -4.14 -5.20
CA TYR A 64 5.99 -2.91 -5.45
C TYR A 64 5.66 -2.76 -6.94
N ARG A 65 6.62 -3.08 -7.83
CA ARG A 65 6.45 -3.06 -9.29
C ARG A 65 5.43 -4.10 -9.76
N ILE A 66 5.48 -5.32 -9.24
CA ILE A 66 4.56 -6.40 -9.65
C ILE A 66 3.16 -6.23 -9.08
N ARG A 67 3.02 -5.75 -7.84
CA ARG A 67 1.70 -5.64 -7.16
C ARG A 67 1.06 -4.25 -7.25
N GLY A 68 1.65 -3.28 -7.95
CA GLY A 68 1.02 -1.99 -8.24
C GLY A 68 0.72 -1.15 -6.99
N GLY A 69 1.57 -1.27 -5.96
CA GLY A 69 1.50 -0.49 -4.74
C GLY A 69 0.71 -1.13 -3.59
N ILE A 70 1.29 -1.05 -2.39
CA ILE A 70 0.69 -1.46 -1.10
C ILE A 70 -0.65 -0.76 -0.82
N ARG A 71 -0.98 0.31 -1.55
CA ARG A 71 -2.22 1.08 -1.44
C ARG A 71 -3.41 0.53 -2.24
N ARG A 72 -3.33 -0.65 -2.87
CA ARG A 72 -4.54 -1.44 -3.17
C ARG A 72 -4.94 -2.27 -1.95
N ALA A 73 -4.98 -1.63 -0.78
CA ALA A 73 -5.99 -2.02 0.19
C ALA A 73 -7.32 -1.81 -0.51
N ARG A 74 -7.95 -2.92 -0.92
CA ARG A 74 -9.31 -3.02 -1.43
C ARG A 74 -10.16 -1.96 -0.73
N LYS A 75 -10.48 -0.85 -1.41
CA LYS A 75 -11.58 0.00 -0.94
C LYS A 75 -12.78 -0.94 -0.90
N PRO A 76 -13.40 -1.22 0.25
CA PRO A 76 -14.64 -1.95 0.22
C PRO A 76 -15.60 -1.08 -0.60
N LYS A 77 -16.07 -1.62 -1.73
CA LYS A 77 -17.10 -1.00 -2.55
C LYS A 77 -18.40 -1.12 -1.74
N VAL A 78 -18.57 -0.24 -0.76
CA VAL A 78 -19.75 -0.18 0.13
C VAL A 78 -20.67 0.97 -0.28
N THR A 79 -20.36 1.67 -1.37
CA THR A 79 -21.15 2.81 -1.80
C THR A 79 -21.18 2.84 -3.32
N ASP A 80 -22.03 1.99 -3.88
CA ASP A 80 -22.62 2.13 -5.22
C ASP A 80 -23.96 1.37 -5.27
N ASP A 81 -24.14 0.38 -4.38
CA ASP A 81 -25.33 -0.47 -4.36
C ASP A 81 -26.44 0.03 -3.42
N LEU A 82 -26.20 1.11 -2.66
CA LEU A 82 -27.19 1.74 -1.75
C LEU A 82 -28.21 2.64 -2.46
N GLY A 83 -28.16 2.76 -3.79
CA GLY A 83 -28.95 3.74 -4.55
C GLY A 83 -29.75 3.20 -5.74
N ALA A 84 -29.68 1.90 -6.05
CA ALA A 84 -30.37 1.34 -7.21
C ALA A 84 -31.23 0.14 -6.81
N SER A 85 -32.44 0.45 -6.33
CA SER A 85 -33.69 -0.21 -6.68
C SER A 85 -33.64 -1.72 -6.97
N THR A 86 -33.75 -2.55 -5.92
CA THR A 86 -34.47 -3.83 -6.06
C THR A 86 -35.94 -3.54 -5.79
N PRO A 87 -36.83 -3.61 -6.80
CA PRO A 87 -38.26 -3.62 -6.56
C PRO A 87 -38.58 -4.87 -5.74
N GLN A 88 -39.25 -4.70 -4.59
CA GLN A 88 -39.68 -5.76 -3.66
C GLN A 88 -38.64 -6.31 -2.66
N ASP A 89 -37.87 -5.47 -1.97
CA ASP A 89 -37.25 -5.89 -0.71
C ASP A 89 -38.28 -5.78 0.45
N PRO A 90 -38.77 -6.90 1.04
CA PRO A 90 -39.70 -6.88 2.16
C PRO A 90 -39.13 -6.21 3.43
N ALA A 91 -37.82 -5.96 3.49
CA ALA A 91 -37.23 -5.16 4.57
C ALA A 91 -37.54 -3.66 4.41
N LEU A 92 -37.57 -3.14 3.18
CA LEU A 92 -37.85 -1.72 2.91
C LEU A 92 -39.32 -1.38 3.18
N SER A 93 -40.26 -2.25 2.80
CA SER A 93 -41.70 -2.03 3.06
C SER A 93 -42.00 -1.99 4.56
N ARG A 94 -41.43 -2.91 5.36
CA ARG A 94 -41.56 -2.90 6.82
C ARG A 94 -40.99 -1.62 7.45
N TRP A 95 -39.87 -1.11 6.92
CA TRP A 95 -39.29 0.14 7.41
C TRP A 95 -40.18 1.35 7.09
N GLN A 96 -40.76 1.39 5.89
CA GLN A 96 -41.70 2.45 5.50
C GLN A 96 -42.98 2.43 6.32
N GLU A 97 -43.53 1.25 6.60
CA GLU A 97 -44.69 1.08 7.50
C GLU A 97 -44.39 1.58 8.91
N TYR A 98 -43.22 1.21 9.46
CA TYR A 98 -42.77 1.70 10.77
C TYR A 98 -42.63 3.23 10.80
N GLN A 99 -42.05 3.83 9.76
CA GLN A 99 -41.94 5.29 9.63
C GLN A 99 -43.31 5.97 9.53
N ARG A 100 -44.28 5.36 8.85
CA ARG A 100 -45.65 5.88 8.76
C ARG A 100 -46.35 5.85 10.12
N ALA A 101 -46.22 4.76 10.87
CA ALA A 101 -46.74 4.64 12.24
C ALA A 101 -46.11 5.66 13.21
N LEU A 102 -44.81 5.95 13.06
CA LEU A 102 -44.16 7.00 13.85
C LEU A 102 -44.69 8.39 13.54
N ARG A 103 -44.97 8.71 12.26
CA ARG A 103 -45.53 10.02 11.89
C ARG A 103 -46.97 10.20 12.36
N GLU A 104 -47.76 9.14 12.31
CA GLU A 104 -49.15 9.13 12.79
C GLU A 104 -49.20 9.29 14.32
N ASN A 105 -48.37 8.54 15.06
CA ASN A 105 -48.26 8.69 16.51
C ASN A 105 -47.55 9.98 16.96
N ALA A 106 -46.79 10.64 16.08
CA ALA A 106 -46.20 11.96 16.30
C ALA A 106 -47.13 13.11 15.87
N ALA A 107 -48.27 12.79 15.26
CA ALA A 107 -49.36 13.72 14.98
C ALA A 107 -50.60 13.49 15.89
N PRO A 108 -50.48 13.34 17.23
CA PRO A 108 -51.65 13.34 18.08
C PRO A 108 -52.07 14.78 18.40
N GLU A 109 -53.35 15.05 18.12
CA GLU A 109 -54.22 16.10 18.68
C GLU A 109 -53.97 17.56 18.20
N GLU A 110 -54.56 17.92 17.04
CA GLU A 110 -55.38 19.15 16.94
C GLU A 110 -56.85 18.75 16.73
#